data_AF-A0A182T6J0-F1
#
_entry.id   AF-A0A182T6J0-F1
#
_cell.length_a   1.000
_cell.length_b   1.000
_cell.length_c   1.000
_cell.angle_alpha   90.00
_cell.angle_beta   90.00
_cell.angle_gamma   90.00
#
_symmetry.space_group_name_H-M   'P 1'
#
loop_
_entity.id
_entity.type
_entity.pdbx_description
1 polymer ?
#
loop_
_entity_poly.entity_id
_entity_poly.type
_entity_poly.pdbx_seq_one_letter_code
_entity_poly.pdbx_strand_id
1 'polypeptide(L)'
;MQLLVIYWALLLLATTTGSMAFDYCAASKELCPMIPGARHVVCNGRKFSPACKDPKLIKMKPNYQTQILEFHNRLRNNLACGYFHRYAEASSMEQLMIHANTQYIGCAMVRFRGIQQGLPVTQYYLVCNYSEGNLYERPVYRKGKRCSKCKYGCSNDTSYRCLCRSFVRN
;
A
#
# COMPACT_ATOMS: atom_id res chain seq x y z
N MET A 1 25.49 -4.36 49.16
CA MET A 1 25.12 -5.57 48.38
C MET A 1 23.71 -5.51 47.80
N GLN A 2 22.67 -5.11 48.55
CA GLN A 2 21.28 -5.04 48.04
C GLN A 2 21.05 -4.05 46.87
N LEU A 3 21.72 -2.89 46.88
CA LEU A 3 21.60 -1.88 45.82
C LEU A 3 22.14 -2.35 44.45
N LEU A 4 23.19 -3.18 44.43
CA LEU A 4 23.73 -3.77 43.21
C LEU A 4 22.77 -4.80 42.63
N VAL A 5 22.12 -5.62 43.46
CA VAL A 5 21.12 -6.61 43.03
C VAL A 5 19.90 -5.92 42.40
N ILE A 6 19.45 -4.80 42.96
CA ILE A 6 18.34 -4.00 42.41
C ILE A 6 18.75 -3.37 41.07
N TYR A 7 19.99 -2.88 40.96
CA TYR A 7 20.51 -2.30 39.71
C TYR A 7 20.60 -3.34 38.58
N TRP A 8 21.12 -4.54 38.88
CA TRP A 8 21.15 -5.65 37.92
C TRP A 8 19.75 -6.18 37.56
N ALA A 9 18.81 -6.21 38.51
CA ALA A 9 17.42 -6.58 38.24
C ALA A 9 16.71 -5.56 37.34
N LEU A 10 16.92 -4.25 37.56
CA LEU A 10 16.38 -3.18 36.71
C LEU A 10 17.00 -3.20 35.30
N LEU A 11 18.29 -3.51 35.18
CA LEU A 11 18.96 -3.73 33.88
C LEU A 11 18.42 -4.96 33.13
N LEU A 12 18.04 -6.02 33.85
CA LEU A 12 17.42 -7.22 33.27
C LEU A 12 15.97 -6.97 32.78
N LEU A 13 15.19 -6.13 33.47
CA LEU A 13 13.86 -5.72 32.97
C LEU A 13 13.94 -4.81 31.73
N ALA A 14 15.01 -4.04 31.57
CA ALA A 14 15.18 -3.10 30.44
C ALA A 14 15.54 -3.77 29.10
N THR A 15 15.88 -5.06 29.07
CA THR A 15 16.40 -5.75 27.87
C THR A 15 15.37 -6.54 27.05
N THR A 16 14.08 -6.49 27.39
CA THR A 16 13.04 -7.28 26.72
C THR A 16 11.99 -6.44 25.98
N THR A 17 12.41 -5.42 25.22
CA THR A 17 11.56 -4.85 24.17
C THR A 17 11.67 -5.67 22.89
N GLY A 18 11.23 -6.93 22.96
CA GLY A 18 11.05 -7.76 21.77
C GLY A 18 9.93 -7.18 20.91
N SER A 19 10.26 -6.69 19.72
CA SER A 19 9.27 -6.37 18.69
C SER A 19 8.52 -7.65 18.31
N MET A 20 7.34 -7.87 18.89
CA MET A 20 6.46 -8.97 18.49
C MET A 20 5.99 -8.71 17.04
N ALA A 21 6.48 -9.50 16.09
CA ALA A 21 5.98 -9.47 14.73
C ALA A 21 4.52 -9.97 14.70
N PHE A 22 3.66 -9.30 13.93
CA PHE A 22 2.26 -9.69 13.81
C PHE A 22 2.13 -11.05 13.09
N ASP A 23 1.49 -12.03 13.73
CA ASP A 23 1.26 -13.35 13.14
C ASP A 23 0.03 -13.37 12.24
N TYR A 24 0.24 -13.13 10.96
CA TYR A 24 -0.80 -13.20 9.93
C TYR A 24 -1.41 -14.59 9.76
N CYS A 25 -0.71 -15.65 10.15
CA CYS A 25 -1.18 -17.02 9.99
C CYS A 25 -2.17 -17.41 11.08
N ALA A 26 -1.86 -17.06 12.33
CA ALA A 26 -2.82 -17.18 13.42
C ALA A 26 -4.06 -16.29 13.18
N ALA A 27 -3.85 -15.06 12.71
CA ALA A 27 -4.92 -14.08 12.50
C ALA A 27 -5.75 -14.29 11.22
N SER A 28 -5.45 -15.28 10.37
CA SER A 28 -6.07 -15.43 9.04
C SER A 28 -7.60 -15.53 9.09
N LYS A 29 -8.15 -16.26 10.07
CA LYS A 29 -9.60 -16.43 10.24
C LYS A 29 -10.30 -15.13 10.62
N GLU A 30 -9.65 -14.31 11.43
CA GLU A 30 -10.18 -13.03 11.92
C GLU A 30 -10.05 -11.92 10.85
N LEU A 31 -8.96 -11.94 10.09
CA LEU A 31 -8.72 -10.98 9.01
C LEU A 31 -9.55 -11.26 7.75
N CYS A 32 -9.90 -12.52 7.50
CA CYS A 32 -10.65 -12.94 6.31
C CYS A 32 -11.92 -13.72 6.68
N PRO A 33 -12.85 -13.13 7.47
CA PRO A 33 -14.00 -13.84 8.02
C PRO A 33 -15.01 -14.27 6.94
N MET A 34 -15.00 -13.59 5.79
CA MET A 34 -15.96 -13.81 4.70
C MET A 34 -15.62 -14.99 3.78
N ILE A 35 -14.40 -15.53 3.85
CA ILE A 35 -13.95 -16.58 2.92
C ILE A 35 -13.61 -17.83 3.75
N PRO A 36 -14.48 -18.86 3.76
CA PRO A 36 -14.21 -20.11 4.47
C PRO A 36 -12.89 -20.73 4.02
N GLY A 37 -12.02 -21.05 4.98
CA GLY A 37 -10.71 -21.65 4.70
C GLY A 37 -9.66 -20.69 4.14
N ALA A 38 -9.93 -19.38 4.06
CA ALA A 38 -8.92 -18.42 3.65
C ALA A 38 -7.73 -18.39 4.59
N ARG A 39 -6.54 -18.34 3.99
CA ARG A 39 -5.26 -18.23 4.69
C ARG A 39 -4.49 -17.06 4.11
N HIS A 40 -3.87 -16.27 4.97
CA HIS A 40 -3.12 -15.10 4.54
C HIS A 40 -1.98 -15.50 3.58
N VAL A 41 -1.74 -14.68 2.55
CA VAL A 41 -0.79 -14.98 1.46
C VAL A 41 0.62 -15.30 1.96
N VAL A 42 1.04 -14.67 3.06
CA VAL A 42 2.38 -14.86 3.64
C VAL A 42 2.58 -16.26 4.24
N CYS A 43 1.49 -16.97 4.54
CA CYS A 43 1.55 -18.26 5.23
C CYS A 43 1.95 -19.42 4.31
N ASN A 44 1.90 -19.22 3.00
CA ASN A 44 2.46 -20.16 2.03
C ASN A 44 4.00 -20.01 1.90
N GLY A 45 4.61 -19.18 2.75
CA GLY A 45 6.03 -18.85 2.69
C GLY A 45 6.36 -18.00 1.45
N ARG A 46 7.66 -17.94 1.12
CA ARG A 46 8.17 -17.18 -0.04
C ARG A 46 8.35 -18.04 -1.28
N LYS A 47 7.53 -19.08 -1.45
CA LYS A 47 7.63 -20.02 -2.58
C LYS A 47 6.91 -19.45 -3.80
N PHE A 48 7.53 -19.56 -4.97
CA PHE A 48 6.90 -19.22 -6.23
C PHE A 48 5.99 -20.34 -6.73
N SER A 49 4.91 -19.97 -7.43
CA SER A 49 4.05 -20.91 -8.13
C SER A 49 4.85 -21.67 -9.21
N PRO A 50 4.56 -22.96 -9.48
CA PRO A 50 5.15 -23.72 -10.58
C PRO A 50 4.96 -23.07 -11.97
N ALA A 51 3.98 -22.17 -12.10
CA ALA A 51 3.73 -21.37 -13.28
C ALA A 51 4.88 -20.36 -13.58
N CYS A 52 5.59 -19.91 -12.55
CA CYS A 52 6.70 -18.97 -12.71
C CYS A 52 7.99 -19.73 -13.04
N LYS A 53 8.39 -19.80 -14.31
CA LYS A 53 9.66 -20.43 -14.71
C LYS A 53 10.84 -19.49 -14.47
N ASP A 54 11.84 -19.95 -13.73
CA ASP A 54 13.03 -19.18 -13.30
C ASP A 54 12.71 -17.80 -12.73
N PRO A 55 11.91 -17.75 -11.65
CA PRO A 55 11.46 -16.50 -11.07
C PRO A 55 12.63 -15.75 -10.43
N LYS A 56 12.69 -14.44 -10.68
CA LYS A 56 13.61 -13.53 -10.01
C LYS A 56 12.85 -12.36 -9.42
N LEU A 57 12.93 -12.20 -8.11
CA LEU A 57 12.47 -10.99 -7.43
C LEU A 57 13.28 -9.80 -7.93
N ILE A 58 12.58 -8.76 -8.35
CA ILE A 58 13.17 -7.48 -8.69
C ILE A 58 13.15 -6.65 -7.42
N LYS A 59 14.34 -6.32 -6.91
CA LYS A 59 14.46 -5.46 -5.73
C LYS A 59 13.83 -4.10 -6.02
N MET A 60 12.86 -3.73 -5.19
CA MET A 60 12.17 -2.45 -5.29
C MET A 60 13.11 -1.32 -4.83
N LYS A 61 13.82 -0.71 -5.78
CA LYS A 61 14.76 0.38 -5.52
C LYS A 61 14.03 1.68 -5.17
N PRO A 62 14.66 2.62 -4.43
CA PRO A 62 14.03 3.89 -4.07
C PRO A 62 13.45 4.66 -5.25
N ASN A 63 14.16 4.71 -6.39
CA ASN A 63 13.66 5.37 -7.60
C ASN A 63 12.37 4.73 -8.15
N TYR A 64 12.22 3.41 -8.06
CA TYR A 64 10.96 2.74 -8.47
C TYR A 64 9.82 3.07 -7.51
N GLN A 65 10.10 3.12 -6.20
CA GLN A 65 9.11 3.51 -5.20
C GLN A 65 8.62 4.94 -5.46
N THR A 66 9.55 5.87 -5.70
CA THR A 66 9.23 7.27 -6.03
C THR A 66 8.40 7.35 -7.32
N GLN A 67 8.82 6.68 -8.41
CA GLN A 67 8.06 6.71 -9.67
C GLN A 67 6.65 6.16 -9.53
N ILE A 68 6.47 5.07 -8.78
CA ILE A 68 5.14 4.50 -8.52
C ILE A 68 4.30 5.51 -7.74
N LEU A 69 4.85 6.08 -6.67
CA LEU A 69 4.15 7.05 -5.83
C LEU A 69 3.75 8.31 -6.62
N GLU A 70 4.67 8.87 -7.41
CA GLU A 70 4.43 10.03 -8.26
C GLU A 70 3.37 9.74 -9.33
N PHE A 71 3.42 8.56 -9.96
CA PHE A 71 2.41 8.16 -10.94
C PHE A 71 1.00 8.16 -10.32
N HIS A 72 0.84 7.55 -9.14
CA HIS A 72 -0.45 7.53 -8.43
C HIS A 72 -0.89 8.93 -8.01
N ASN A 73 0.00 9.70 -7.39
CA ASN A 73 -0.34 11.05 -6.93
C ASN A 73 -0.68 12.00 -8.08
N ARG A 74 0.00 11.88 -9.23
CA ARG A 74 -0.31 12.65 -10.43
C ARG A 74 -1.70 12.30 -10.98
N LEU A 75 -2.03 11.02 -11.09
CA LEU A 75 -3.37 10.61 -11.55
C LEU A 75 -4.46 11.11 -10.61
N ARG A 76 -4.27 10.97 -9.30
CA ARG A 76 -5.18 11.49 -8.27
C ARG A 76 -5.34 13.00 -8.40
N ASN A 77 -4.23 13.74 -8.50
CA ASN A 77 -4.27 15.18 -8.60
C ASN A 77 -5.02 15.63 -9.86
N ASN A 78 -4.73 15.02 -11.01
CA ASN A 78 -5.40 15.35 -12.27
C ASN A 78 -6.90 15.07 -12.22
N LEU A 79 -7.32 13.97 -11.59
CA LEU A 79 -8.74 13.68 -11.37
C LEU A 79 -9.39 14.70 -10.44
N ALA A 80 -8.74 15.03 -9.32
CA ALA A 80 -9.23 16.04 -8.38
C ALA A 80 -9.38 17.41 -9.04
N CYS A 81 -8.41 17.82 -9.86
CA CYS A 81 -8.47 19.08 -10.60
C CYS A 81 -9.47 19.07 -11.77
N GLY A 82 -10.08 17.92 -12.11
CA GLY A 82 -10.97 17.83 -13.27
C GLY A 82 -10.25 17.92 -14.62
N TYR A 83 -8.98 17.53 -14.70
CA TYR A 83 -8.19 17.60 -15.94
C TYR A 83 -8.49 16.48 -16.94
N PHE A 84 -9.19 15.42 -16.53
CA PHE A 84 -9.62 14.37 -17.45
C PHE A 84 -10.90 14.77 -18.17
N HIS A 85 -10.89 14.70 -19.49
CA HIS A 85 -12.06 14.96 -20.32
C HIS A 85 -13.25 14.09 -19.88
N ARG A 86 -14.44 14.69 -19.71
CA ARG A 86 -15.69 14.07 -19.20
C ARG A 86 -15.71 13.70 -17.72
N TYR A 87 -14.66 14.00 -16.95
CA TYR A 87 -14.66 13.83 -15.51
C TYR A 87 -14.80 15.19 -14.82
N ALA A 88 -15.81 15.31 -13.95
CA ALA A 88 -15.93 16.47 -13.08
C ALA A 88 -14.87 16.40 -11.96
N GLU A 89 -14.53 17.56 -11.39
CA GLU A 89 -13.66 17.65 -10.21
C GLU A 89 -14.10 16.70 -9.10
N ALA A 90 -13.11 16.15 -8.37
CA ALA A 90 -13.34 15.24 -7.27
C ALA A 90 -13.18 15.94 -5.92
N SER A 91 -14.21 15.84 -5.09
CA SER A 91 -14.18 16.24 -3.68
C SER A 91 -13.69 15.13 -2.75
N SER A 92 -13.85 13.88 -3.16
CA SER A 92 -13.39 12.66 -2.48
C SER A 92 -13.23 11.56 -3.52
N MET A 93 -12.32 10.62 -3.29
CA MET A 93 -12.07 9.46 -4.15
C MET A 93 -12.31 8.19 -3.33
N GLU A 94 -12.92 7.16 -3.89
CA GLU A 94 -13.33 5.96 -3.13
C GLU A 94 -12.90 4.65 -3.81
N GLN A 95 -12.17 4.72 -4.93
CA GLN A 95 -11.62 3.53 -5.59
C GLN A 95 -10.11 3.40 -5.36
N LEU A 96 -9.63 2.25 -4.94
CA LEU A 96 -8.26 1.80 -4.65
C LEU A 96 -7.13 2.70 -5.18
N MET A 97 -6.94 2.73 -6.51
CA MET A 97 -5.87 3.52 -7.17
C MET A 97 -5.92 5.01 -6.84
N ILE A 98 -7.11 5.52 -6.58
CA ILE A 98 -7.40 6.91 -6.27
C ILE A 98 -7.93 7.11 -4.84
N HIS A 99 -8.10 6.08 -4.02
CA HIS A 99 -8.90 6.14 -2.77
C HIS A 99 -8.41 7.22 -1.80
N ALA A 100 -9.29 8.13 -1.37
CA ALA A 100 -8.93 9.32 -0.59
C ALA A 100 -8.28 8.97 0.75
N ASN A 101 -8.73 7.89 1.39
CA ASN A 101 -8.16 7.43 2.67
C ASN A 101 -6.93 6.52 2.51
N THR A 102 -6.57 6.12 1.28
CA THR A 102 -5.30 5.41 1.07
C THR A 102 -4.15 6.37 1.31
N GLN A 103 -3.40 6.13 2.38
CA GLN A 103 -2.22 6.90 2.75
C GLN A 103 -0.92 6.18 2.39
N TYR A 104 -0.99 4.86 2.21
CA TYR A 104 0.19 4.03 1.96
C TYR A 104 -0.07 3.07 0.80
N ILE A 105 0.96 2.90 -0.03
CA ILE A 105 1.04 1.91 -1.09
C ILE A 105 2.35 1.13 -0.92
N GLY A 106 2.29 -0.18 -1.08
CA GLY A 106 3.45 -1.06 -1.03
C GLY A 106 3.44 -1.99 -2.23
N CYS A 107 4.52 -2.00 -3.02
CA CYS A 107 4.60 -2.79 -4.23
C CYS A 107 5.79 -3.76 -4.24
N ALA A 108 5.63 -4.87 -4.96
CA ALA A 108 6.68 -5.84 -5.24
C ALA A 108 6.60 -6.29 -6.70
N MET A 109 7.76 -6.62 -7.28
CA MET A 109 7.85 -7.06 -8.67
C MET A 109 8.66 -8.34 -8.79
N VAL A 110 8.16 -9.26 -9.62
CA VAL A 110 8.88 -10.48 -10.03
C VAL A 110 8.99 -10.51 -11.55
N ARG A 111 10.08 -11.04 -12.07
CA ARG A 111 10.18 -11.47 -13.47
C ARG A 111 10.30 -12.98 -13.56
N PHE A 112 9.72 -13.58 -14.61
CA PHE A 112 9.82 -15.01 -14.89
C PHE A 112 9.70 -15.26 -16.40
N ARG A 113 10.20 -16.39 -16.87
CA ARG A 113 10.07 -16.82 -18.26
C ARG A 113 8.67 -17.40 -18.49
N GLY A 114 8.11 -17.13 -19.67
CA GLY A 114 6.87 -17.75 -20.11
C GLY A 114 6.81 -17.85 -21.63
N ILE A 115 5.72 -18.41 -22.13
CA ILE A 115 5.44 -18.51 -23.56
C ILE A 115 4.18 -17.69 -23.84
N GLN A 116 4.26 -16.77 -24.77
CA GLN A 116 3.11 -15.99 -25.26
C GLN A 116 3.05 -16.19 -26.77
N GLN A 117 1.92 -16.67 -27.27
CA GLN A 117 1.72 -16.98 -28.70
C GLN A 117 2.84 -17.86 -29.30
N GLY A 118 3.31 -18.86 -28.54
CA GLY A 118 4.39 -19.77 -28.96
C GLY A 118 5.81 -19.20 -28.86
N LEU A 119 5.97 -17.92 -28.52
CA LEU A 119 7.28 -17.27 -28.40
C LEU A 119 7.75 -17.17 -26.95
N PRO A 120 9.05 -17.38 -26.67
CA PRO A 120 9.61 -17.20 -25.34
C PRO A 120 9.60 -15.70 -24.98
N VAL A 121 9.03 -15.36 -23.84
CA VAL A 121 8.97 -13.99 -23.33
C VAL A 121 9.43 -13.91 -21.88
N THR A 122 9.95 -12.75 -21.49
CA THR A 122 10.16 -12.40 -20.08
C THR A 122 8.94 -11.64 -19.59
N GLN A 123 8.19 -12.24 -18.67
CA GLN A 123 7.03 -11.62 -18.03
C GLN A 123 7.48 -10.83 -16.79
N TYR A 124 6.87 -9.67 -16.59
CA TYR A 124 7.03 -8.84 -15.40
C TYR A 124 5.69 -8.75 -14.70
N TYR A 125 5.66 -9.11 -13.42
CA TYR A 125 4.45 -9.06 -12.62
C TYR A 125 4.67 -8.14 -11.42
N LEU A 126 4.03 -6.97 -11.50
CA LEU A 126 4.00 -5.96 -10.44
C LEU A 126 2.70 -6.11 -9.65
N VAL A 127 2.82 -6.23 -8.34
CA VAL A 127 1.68 -6.26 -7.42
C VAL A 127 1.83 -5.09 -6.46
N CYS A 128 0.76 -4.34 -6.25
CA CYS A 128 0.68 -3.25 -5.29
C CYS A 128 -0.49 -3.46 -4.34
N ASN A 129 -0.19 -3.41 -3.05
CA ASN A 129 -1.18 -3.36 -1.98
C ASN A 129 -1.36 -1.92 -1.53
N TYR A 130 -2.58 -1.59 -1.14
CA TYR A 130 -2.98 -0.26 -0.68
C TYR A 130 -3.52 -0.40 0.74
N SER A 131 -3.41 0.67 1.54
CA SER A 131 -3.90 0.66 2.93
C SER A 131 -5.41 0.56 3.06
N GLU A 132 -6.17 0.85 2.00
CA GLU A 132 -7.63 0.83 1.98
C GLU A 132 -8.09 0.12 0.71
N GLY A 133 -9.24 -0.56 0.80
CA GLY A 133 -9.85 -1.28 -0.33
C GLY A 133 -10.94 -0.48 -1.04
N ASN A 134 -11.45 -1.04 -2.14
CA ASN A 134 -12.73 -0.60 -2.68
C ASN A 134 -13.85 -1.04 -1.74
N LEU A 135 -14.83 -0.17 -1.52
CA LEU A 135 -16.07 -0.54 -0.87
C LEU A 135 -17.14 -0.79 -1.92
N TYR A 136 -17.81 -1.94 -1.84
CA TYR A 136 -18.93 -2.29 -2.73
C TYR A 136 -20.00 -1.19 -2.68
N GLU A 137 -20.62 -0.91 -3.83
CA GLU A 137 -21.64 0.14 -4.02
C GLU A 137 -21.20 1.58 -3.69
N ARG A 138 -19.92 1.84 -3.40
CA ARG A 138 -19.40 3.21 -3.34
C ARG A 138 -19.07 3.72 -4.75
N PRO A 139 -19.33 5.01 -5.04
CA PRO A 139 -18.94 5.59 -6.31
C PRO A 139 -17.42 5.67 -6.42
N VAL A 140 -16.87 5.57 -7.62
CA VAL A 140 -15.41 5.69 -7.87
C VAL A 140 -14.81 6.93 -7.20
N TYR A 141 -15.54 8.05 -7.29
CA TYR A 141 -15.23 9.30 -6.62
C TYR A 141 -16.52 10.12 -6.42
N ARG A 142 -16.48 11.10 -5.52
CA ARG A 142 -17.57 12.05 -5.31
C ARG A 142 -17.27 13.34 -6.05
N LYS A 143 -18.14 13.72 -6.99
CA LYS A 143 -18.07 15.01 -7.68
C LYS A 143 -18.14 16.18 -6.69
N GLY A 144 -17.43 17.26 -6.98
CA GLY A 144 -17.47 18.49 -6.21
C GLY A 144 -16.14 19.23 -6.22
N LYS A 145 -16.14 20.48 -5.74
CA LYS A 145 -14.95 21.32 -5.72
C LYS A 145 -13.79 20.58 -5.06
N ARG A 146 -12.62 20.59 -5.71
CA ARG A 146 -11.40 20.00 -5.14
C ARG A 146 -11.14 20.46 -3.71
N CYS A 147 -10.67 19.55 -2.89
CA CYS A 147 -10.38 19.75 -1.47
C CYS A 147 -11.55 20.22 -0.57
N SER A 148 -12.78 20.33 -1.08
CA SER A 148 -13.94 20.78 -0.28
C SER A 148 -14.25 19.88 0.92
N LYS A 149 -13.78 18.63 0.91
CA LYS A 149 -13.91 17.67 2.02
C LYS A 149 -12.59 17.39 2.74
N CYS A 150 -11.51 18.10 2.42
CA CYS A 150 -10.24 17.92 3.12
C CYS A 150 -10.27 18.63 4.48
N LYS A 151 -9.86 17.92 5.53
CA LYS A 151 -9.81 18.46 6.90
C LYS A 151 -8.93 19.71 7.04
N TYR A 152 -7.81 19.77 6.31
CA TYR A 152 -6.82 20.85 6.38
C TYR A 152 -6.69 21.64 5.07
N GLY A 153 -7.69 21.54 4.20
CA GLY A 153 -7.66 22.13 2.86
C GLY A 153 -6.71 21.43 1.90
N CYS A 154 -6.37 22.12 0.80
CA CYS A 154 -5.49 21.60 -0.23
C CYS A 154 -4.02 21.55 0.20
N SER A 155 -3.27 20.66 -0.46
CA SER A 155 -1.81 20.59 -0.37
C SER A 155 -1.14 21.93 -0.74
N ASN A 156 -0.04 22.23 -0.05
CA ASN A 156 0.84 23.35 -0.39
C ASN A 156 1.86 22.97 -1.48
N ASP A 157 2.00 21.68 -1.79
CA ASP A 157 2.83 21.19 -2.89
C ASP A 157 2.17 21.57 -4.23
N THR A 158 2.89 22.36 -5.03
CA THR A 158 2.43 22.84 -6.34
C THR A 158 2.21 21.70 -7.34
N SER A 159 2.91 20.57 -7.15
CA SER A 159 2.80 19.33 -7.93
C SER A 159 1.48 18.60 -7.69
N TYR A 160 0.95 18.69 -6.46
CA TYR A 160 -0.25 17.97 -6.03
C TYR A 160 -1.30 18.88 -5.38
N ARG A 161 -1.43 20.10 -5.91
CA ARG A 161 -2.26 21.20 -5.38
C ARG A 161 -3.77 20.90 -5.23
N CYS A 162 -4.27 19.84 -5.85
CA CYS A 162 -5.68 19.45 -5.78
C CYS A 162 -5.93 18.29 -4.81
N LEU A 163 -4.88 17.75 -4.19
CA LEU A 163 -4.98 16.74 -3.13
C LEU A 163 -5.13 17.39 -1.75
N CYS A 164 -5.63 16.62 -0.79
CA CYS A 164 -5.64 17.06 0.61
C CYS A 164 -4.21 17.23 1.13
N ARG A 165 -4.03 18.23 2.00
CA ARG A 165 -2.80 18.37 2.76
C ARG A 165 -2.62 17.16 3.68
N SER A 166 -1.44 16.53 3.63
CA SER A 166 -1.07 15.46 4.55
C SER A 166 -0.97 16.01 5.99
N PHE A 167 -1.41 15.22 6.97
CA PHE A 167 -1.23 15.54 8.40
C PHE A 167 0.19 15.25 8.90
N VAL A 168 1.01 14.55 8.12
CA VAL A 168 2.39 14.25 8.50
C VAL A 168 3.16 15.56 8.56
N ARG A 169 3.30 16.10 9.78
CA ARG A 169 4.30 17.12 10.08
C ARG A 169 5.65 16.44 9.91
N ASN A 170 6.46 16.94 8.98
CA ASN A 170 7.89 16.68 9.03
C ASN A 170 8.46 17.27 10.32
#